data_AF-A0A9E5N0R2-F1
#
_entry.id   AF-A0A9E5N0R2-F1
#
_cell.length_a   1.000
_cell.length_b   1.000
_cell.length_c   1.000
_cell.angle_alpha   90.00
_cell.angle_beta   90.00
_cell.angle_gamma   90.00
#
_symmetry.space_group_name_H-M   'P 1'
#
loop_
_entity.id
_entity.type
_entity.pdbx_description
1 polymer ?
#
loop_
_entity_poly.entity_id
_entity_poly.type
_entity_poly.pdbx_seq_one_letter_code
_entity_poly.pdbx_strand_id
1 'polypeptide(L)'
;RRLSRRWLTGFAIAAGLLCGVFWGWPRDRASLLRGAVEGSAVFPLATEIPRQGNGRRQYEYALLLNSEEGWYSVLEFYPADRHHGRLARKQLAELYLSENRLFEALRVFQQLARAGEAEPGLRAYGLAGQYVVYTLEGLPDRAKSVLLQLWPLRERLARYDRQMAVRVAQLASRSQQLEDQAKQQELDAFLSRHVDNQEAD
;
A
#
# COMPACT_ATOMS: atom_id res chain seq x y z
N ARG A 1 11.53 34.24 -62.71
CA ARG A 1 10.41 34.96 -62.07
C ARG A 1 9.95 34.06 -60.91
N ARG A 2 10.50 34.21 -59.71
CA ARG A 2 10.10 35.10 -58.58
C ARG A 2 8.69 34.83 -58.05
N LEU A 3 8.60 34.88 -56.71
CA LEU A 3 7.48 34.67 -55.76
C LEU A 3 7.41 33.24 -55.24
N SER A 4 7.44 32.96 -53.92
CA SER A 4 7.45 33.78 -52.70
C SER A 4 7.69 32.80 -51.53
N ARG A 5 8.65 32.89 -50.61
CA ARG A 5 9.08 33.98 -49.71
C ARG A 5 7.94 34.59 -48.91
N ARG A 6 7.29 33.76 -48.10
CA ARG A 6 6.46 34.10 -46.93
C ARG A 6 6.03 32.78 -46.32
N TRP A 7 6.60 32.41 -45.18
CA TRP A 7 6.08 31.51 -44.11
C TRP A 7 7.28 31.17 -43.19
N LEU A 8 8.06 32.19 -42.84
CA LEU A 8 9.23 32.11 -41.96
C LEU A 8 9.08 33.05 -40.75
N THR A 9 7.86 33.20 -40.24
CA THR A 9 7.58 33.96 -39.02
C THR A 9 6.42 33.30 -38.29
N GLY A 10 6.76 32.34 -37.42
CA GLY A 10 5.78 31.68 -36.55
C GLY A 10 6.36 30.61 -35.62
N PHE A 11 7.68 30.60 -35.39
CA PHE A 11 8.36 29.54 -34.61
C PHE A 11 8.93 30.02 -33.27
N ALA A 12 8.33 31.05 -32.65
CA ALA A 12 8.86 31.66 -31.43
C ALA A 12 7.80 31.94 -30.33
N ILE A 13 6.71 31.16 -30.26
CA ILE A 13 5.76 31.22 -29.11
C ILE A 13 5.35 29.80 -28.63
N ALA A 14 6.17 28.78 -28.89
CA ALA A 14 5.87 27.39 -28.46
C ALA A 14 6.88 26.82 -27.45
N ALA A 15 7.75 27.64 -26.86
CA ALA A 15 8.78 27.22 -25.91
C ALA A 15 8.76 28.00 -24.57
N GLY A 16 7.60 28.53 -24.18
CA GLY A 16 7.40 29.27 -22.92
C GLY A 16 6.32 28.71 -21.99
N LEU A 17 5.66 27.60 -22.36
CA LEU A 17 4.51 27.04 -21.63
C LEU A 17 4.73 25.59 -21.18
N LEU A 18 5.98 25.22 -20.84
CA LEU A 18 6.30 23.89 -20.27
C LEU A 18 7.21 23.93 -19.03
N CYS A 19 7.35 25.07 -18.36
CA CYS A 19 8.13 25.18 -17.11
C CYS A 19 7.39 25.85 -15.93
N GLY A 20 6.05 25.84 -15.92
CA GLY A 20 5.27 26.66 -14.98
C GLY A 20 4.25 25.94 -14.10
N VAL A 21 4.32 24.62 -13.89
CA VAL A 21 3.40 23.91 -12.98
C VAL A 21 4.13 22.80 -12.24
N PHE A 22 5.01 23.15 -11.30
CA PHE A 22 5.45 22.17 -10.27
C PHE A 22 5.86 22.77 -8.91
N TRP A 23 5.78 24.09 -8.72
CA TRP A 23 6.02 24.70 -7.41
C TRP A 23 5.01 25.78 -7.09
N GLY A 24 3.92 25.39 -6.44
CA GLY A 24 2.90 26.33 -6.00
C GLY A 24 1.65 25.66 -5.46
N TRP A 25 1.79 24.57 -4.69
CA TRP A 25 0.68 24.10 -3.85
C TRP A 25 0.92 24.57 -2.41
N PRO A 26 0.13 25.52 -1.89
CA PRO A 26 0.23 25.90 -0.49
C PRO A 26 -0.28 24.74 0.38
N ARG A 27 0.61 24.13 1.15
CA ARG A 27 0.28 23.14 2.20
C ARG A 27 -0.11 23.78 3.52
N ASP A 28 -0.41 25.08 3.53
CA ASP A 28 -0.92 25.77 4.70
C ASP A 28 -2.45 25.82 4.66
N ARG A 29 -3.08 24.74 5.14
CA ARG A 29 -4.41 24.87 5.75
C ARG A 29 -4.22 25.22 7.22
N ALA A 30 -3.74 26.43 7.47
CA ALA A 30 -3.83 27.05 8.78
C ALA A 30 -5.29 27.45 9.05
N SER A 31 -6.13 26.46 9.37
CA SER A 31 -7.50 26.69 9.81
C SER A 31 -7.52 27.18 11.26
N LEU A 32 -7.60 28.51 11.38
CA LEU A 32 -8.53 29.24 12.27
C LEU A 32 -8.67 28.79 13.74
N LEU A 33 -7.58 28.73 14.50
CA LEU A 33 -7.59 28.97 15.95
C LEU A 33 -6.38 29.83 16.37
N ARG A 34 -6.18 30.92 15.62
CA ARG A 34 -5.29 32.00 15.99
C ARG A 34 -6.04 32.88 16.99
N GLY A 35 -5.83 32.61 18.28
CA GLY A 35 -6.20 33.51 19.38
C GLY A 35 -7.38 33.04 20.23
N ALA A 36 -7.14 32.09 21.14
CA ALA A 36 -7.82 32.00 22.44
C ALA A 36 -7.36 30.78 23.25
N VAL A 37 -6.08 30.66 23.59
CA VAL A 37 -5.67 30.04 24.88
C VAL A 37 -4.32 30.67 25.29
N GLU A 38 -4.39 31.85 25.88
CA GLU A 38 -3.33 32.29 26.80
C GLU A 38 -3.36 31.34 27.99
N GLY A 39 -2.26 30.62 28.26
CA GLY A 39 -2.06 29.96 29.55
C GLY A 39 -2.19 28.43 29.61
N SER A 40 -1.72 27.67 28.61
CA SER A 40 -1.38 26.26 28.84
C SER A 40 -0.01 25.93 28.26
N ALA A 41 0.77 25.22 29.07
CA ALA A 41 2.20 24.94 28.91
C ALA A 41 2.62 24.71 27.45
N VAL A 42 3.59 25.51 27.01
CA VAL A 42 4.31 25.29 25.75
C VAL A 42 5.11 23.99 25.90
N PHE A 43 4.52 22.87 25.50
CA PHE A 43 5.31 21.74 25.04
C PHE A 43 6.00 22.19 23.76
N PRO A 44 7.34 22.19 23.68
CA PRO A 44 8.01 22.54 22.44
C PRO A 44 7.55 21.54 21.38
N LEU A 45 7.01 22.04 20.28
CA LEU A 45 6.80 21.29 19.05
C LEU A 45 8.18 20.94 18.50
N ALA A 46 8.81 19.92 19.09
CA ALA A 46 9.98 19.29 18.51
C ALA A 46 9.52 18.73 17.17
N THR A 47 9.92 19.39 16.09
CA THR A 47 9.74 18.93 14.71
C THR A 47 10.54 17.66 14.42
N GLU A 48 11.39 17.26 15.37
CA GLU A 48 12.24 16.08 15.34
C GLU A 48 11.76 15.05 16.37
N ILE A 49 11.66 13.79 15.94
CA ILE A 49 11.31 12.67 16.83
C ILE A 49 12.47 12.42 17.80
N PRO A 50 12.25 12.53 19.12
CA PRO A 50 13.31 12.34 20.09
C PRO A 50 13.73 10.87 20.15
N ARG A 51 15.05 10.64 20.18
CA ARG A 51 15.64 9.32 20.38
C ARG A 51 15.37 8.83 21.81
N GLN A 52 14.66 7.72 21.93
CA GLN A 52 14.32 7.07 23.18
C GLN A 52 15.42 6.11 23.59
N GLY A 53 15.82 6.06 24.86
CA GLY A 53 17.05 5.35 25.30
C GLY A 53 17.31 3.90 24.82
N ASN A 54 16.32 3.19 24.27
CA ASN A 54 16.50 1.90 23.59
C ASN A 54 15.39 1.64 22.54
N GLY A 55 15.57 0.60 21.71
CA GLY A 55 14.65 0.24 20.63
C GLY A 55 13.23 -0.11 21.08
N ARG A 56 13.08 -0.74 22.25
CA ARG A 56 11.77 -1.00 22.86
C ARG A 56 11.02 0.30 23.16
N ARG A 57 11.66 1.24 23.86
CA ARG A 57 11.04 2.54 24.18
C ARG A 57 10.76 3.36 22.92
N GLN A 58 11.63 3.28 21.91
CA GLN A 58 11.37 3.93 20.63
C GLN A 58 10.12 3.35 19.95
N TYR A 59 9.96 2.03 19.98
CA TYR A 59 8.76 1.37 19.44
C TYR A 59 7.50 1.71 20.24
N GLU A 60 7.56 1.75 21.57
CA GLU A 60 6.46 2.20 22.43
C GLU A 60 6.08 3.65 22.13
N TYR A 61 7.06 4.52 21.89
CA TYR A 61 6.82 5.90 21.47
C TYR A 61 6.18 5.99 20.08
N ALA A 62 6.66 5.17 19.12
CA ALA A 62 6.10 5.09 17.79
C ALA A 62 4.63 4.60 17.78
N LEU A 63 4.26 3.68 18.70
CA LEU A 63 2.87 3.27 18.90
C LEU A 63 1.95 4.43 19.30
N LEU A 64 2.45 5.36 20.12
CA LEU A 64 1.68 6.54 20.54
C LEU A 64 1.50 7.54 19.40
N LEU A 65 2.53 7.71 18.57
CA LEU A 65 2.46 8.60 17.41
C LEU A 65 1.62 8.01 16.28
N ASN A 66 1.73 6.69 16.07
CA ASN A 66 1.14 5.95 14.95
C ASN A 66 1.30 6.65 13.60
N SER A 67 2.47 7.25 13.37
CA SER A 67 2.82 7.96 12.13
C SER A 67 3.94 7.26 11.40
N GLU A 68 4.07 7.54 10.11
CA GLU A 68 5.14 7.02 9.25
C GLU A 68 6.52 7.35 9.83
N GLU A 69 6.74 8.61 10.25
CA GLU A 69 7.98 9.07 10.88
C GLU A 69 8.25 8.35 12.20
N GLY A 70 7.20 8.14 13.01
CA GLY A 70 7.26 7.36 14.25
C GLY A 70 7.84 5.97 14.00
N TRP A 71 7.32 5.25 13.01
CA TRP A 71 7.79 3.91 12.67
C TRP A 71 9.20 3.91 12.08
N TYR A 72 9.54 4.87 11.21
CA TYR A 72 10.89 5.00 10.67
C TYR A 72 11.94 5.27 11.75
N SER A 73 11.61 6.07 12.78
CA SER A 73 12.53 6.37 13.88
C SER A 73 13.03 5.11 14.61
N VAL A 74 12.20 4.06 14.70
CA VAL A 74 12.60 2.77 15.29
C VAL A 74 13.70 2.10 14.46
N LEU A 75 13.53 2.14 13.13
CA LEU A 75 14.45 1.52 12.18
C LEU A 75 15.78 2.28 12.09
N GLU A 76 15.70 3.61 12.17
CA GLU A 76 16.85 4.50 12.04
C GLU A 76 17.68 4.59 13.32
N PHE A 77 17.03 4.79 14.48
CA PHE A 77 17.76 5.01 15.74
C PHE A 77 18.24 3.72 16.39
N TYR A 78 17.59 2.59 16.13
CA TYR A 78 17.88 1.30 16.75
C TYR A 78 18.00 0.15 15.73
N PRO A 79 18.87 0.26 14.70
CA PRO A 79 18.96 -0.74 13.62
C PRO A 79 19.45 -2.12 14.11
N ALA A 80 20.18 -2.18 15.22
CA ALA A 80 20.62 -3.42 15.84
C ALA A 80 19.48 -4.19 16.54
N ASP A 81 18.39 -3.51 16.91
CA ASP A 81 17.22 -4.14 17.52
C ASP A 81 16.32 -4.75 16.44
N ARG A 82 16.72 -5.94 15.98
CA ARG A 82 15.98 -6.64 14.93
C ARG A 82 14.56 -6.99 15.33
N HIS A 83 14.29 -7.20 16.63
CA HIS A 83 12.96 -7.56 17.10
C HIS A 83 11.98 -6.40 16.90
N HIS A 84 12.27 -5.24 17.48
CA HIS A 84 11.40 -4.07 17.36
C HIS A 84 11.41 -3.51 15.94
N GLY A 85 12.54 -3.62 15.22
CA GLY A 85 12.59 -3.25 13.80
C GLY A 85 11.68 -4.10 12.91
N ARG A 86 11.42 -5.36 13.24
CA ARG A 86 10.41 -6.16 12.51
C ARG A 86 9.00 -5.70 12.84
N LEU A 87 8.70 -5.46 14.11
CA LEU A 87 7.38 -5.00 14.55
C LEU A 87 7.06 -3.63 13.94
N ALA A 88 8.00 -2.69 13.92
CA ALA A 88 7.84 -1.39 13.29
C ALA A 88 7.53 -1.52 11.79
N ARG A 89 8.20 -2.43 11.05
CA ARG A 89 7.85 -2.69 9.64
C ARG A 89 6.45 -3.26 9.48
N LYS A 90 5.98 -4.13 10.37
CA LYS A 90 4.59 -4.61 10.33
C LYS A 90 3.62 -3.45 10.49
N GLN A 91 3.83 -2.60 11.50
CA GLN A 91 2.97 -1.45 11.76
C GLN A 91 2.97 -0.46 10.60
N LEU A 92 4.14 -0.20 10.01
CA LEU A 92 4.25 0.65 8.82
C LEU A 92 3.47 0.08 7.63
N ALA A 93 3.53 -1.24 7.41
CA ALA A 93 2.77 -1.89 6.34
C ALA A 93 1.25 -1.81 6.57
N GLU A 94 0.77 -2.03 7.80
CA GLU A 94 -0.64 -1.89 8.14
C GLU A 94 -1.12 -0.43 8.05
N LEU A 95 -0.28 0.53 8.47
CA LEU A 95 -0.56 1.96 8.30
C LEU A 95 -0.78 2.29 6.82
N TYR A 96 0.15 1.89 5.95
CA TYR A 96 0.02 2.10 4.51
C TYR A 96 -1.20 1.40 3.91
N LEU A 97 -1.56 0.19 4.36
CA LEU A 97 -2.81 -0.47 3.94
C LEU A 97 -4.04 0.34 4.36
N SER A 98 -4.05 0.86 5.60
CA SER A 98 -5.19 1.64 6.12
C SER A 98 -5.38 2.97 5.38
N GLU A 99 -4.30 3.54 4.86
CA GLU A 99 -4.30 4.78 4.06
C GLU A 99 -4.48 4.53 2.55
N ASN A 100 -4.73 3.28 2.13
CA ASN A 100 -4.82 2.87 0.73
C ASN A 100 -3.54 3.19 -0.09
N ARG A 101 -2.39 3.29 0.58
CA ARG A 101 -1.06 3.49 -0.01
C ARG A 101 -0.45 2.14 -0.38
N LEU A 102 -1.07 1.48 -1.35
CA LEU A 102 -0.82 0.08 -1.70
C LEU A 102 0.62 -0.17 -2.19
N PHE A 103 1.20 0.80 -2.92
CA PHE A 103 2.56 0.69 -3.42
C PHE A 103 3.60 0.66 -2.28
N GLU A 104 3.48 1.56 -1.30
CA GLU A 104 4.36 1.60 -0.13
C GLU A 104 4.16 0.37 0.75
N ALA A 105 2.91 -0.05 1.00
CA ALA A 105 2.60 -1.29 1.71
C ALA A 105 3.29 -2.49 1.05
N LEU A 106 3.19 -2.60 -0.28
CA LEU A 106 3.79 -3.69 -1.05
C LEU A 106 5.31 -3.74 -0.85
N ARG A 107 5.99 -2.59 -0.90
CA ARG A 107 7.44 -2.52 -0.69
C ARG A 107 7.85 -3.02 0.69
N VAL A 108 7.09 -2.67 1.74
CA VAL A 108 7.37 -3.16 3.09
C VAL A 108 7.13 -4.66 3.19
N PHE A 109 6.02 -5.17 2.65
CA PHE A 109 5.73 -6.61 2.65
C PHE A 109 6.74 -7.43 1.85
N GLN A 110 7.27 -6.90 0.75
CA GLN A 110 8.37 -7.52 0.00
C GLN A 110 9.65 -7.62 0.85
N GLN A 111 9.97 -6.60 1.65
CA GLN A 111 11.10 -6.66 2.57
C GLN A 111 10.88 -7.74 3.65
N LEU A 112 9.67 -7.83 4.22
CA LEU A 112 9.34 -8.83 5.22
C LEU A 112 9.35 -10.26 4.63
N ALA A 113 8.93 -10.43 3.38
CA ALA A 113 8.95 -11.72 2.68
C ALA A 113 10.36 -12.21 2.31
N ARG A 114 11.35 -11.31 2.29
CA ARG A 114 12.77 -11.67 2.13
C ARG A 114 13.40 -12.20 3.41
N ALA A 115 12.68 -12.20 4.53
CA ALA A 115 13.09 -12.95 5.70
C ALA A 115 13.20 -14.42 5.27
N GLY A 116 14.42 -14.95 5.22
CA GLY A 116 14.69 -16.30 4.74
C GLY A 116 14.14 -17.38 5.67
N GLU A 117 14.66 -18.60 5.54
CA GLU A 117 14.21 -19.75 6.34
C GLU A 117 14.37 -19.58 7.85
N ALA A 118 15.23 -18.64 8.30
CA ALA A 118 15.43 -18.32 9.71
C ALA A 118 14.18 -17.71 10.38
N GLU A 119 13.32 -17.02 9.63
CA GLU A 119 12.12 -16.36 10.17
C GLU A 119 10.87 -16.64 9.32
N PRO A 120 10.45 -17.92 9.28
CA PRO A 120 9.42 -18.39 8.34
C PRO A 120 8.03 -17.80 8.63
N GLY A 121 7.74 -17.42 9.88
CA GLY A 121 6.52 -16.68 10.23
C GLY A 121 6.51 -15.26 9.66
N LEU A 122 7.65 -14.56 9.70
CA LEU A 122 7.79 -13.24 9.10
C LEU A 122 7.70 -13.32 7.57
N ARG A 123 8.35 -14.32 6.97
CA ARG A 123 8.23 -14.60 5.54
C ARG A 123 6.77 -14.80 5.12
N ALA A 124 6.04 -15.63 5.86
CA ALA A 124 4.64 -15.90 5.61
C ALA A 124 3.79 -14.63 5.72
N TYR A 125 4.05 -13.79 6.72
CA TYR A 125 3.37 -12.49 6.88
C TYR A 125 3.65 -11.54 5.70
N GLY A 126 4.90 -11.45 5.24
CA GLY A 126 5.26 -10.66 4.06
C GLY A 126 4.59 -11.14 2.77
N LEU A 127 4.48 -12.46 2.57
CA LEU A 127 3.74 -13.02 1.43
C LEU A 127 2.23 -12.75 1.56
N ALA A 128 1.66 -12.90 2.76
CA ALA A 128 0.26 -12.60 3.02
C ALA A 128 -0.10 -11.14 2.72
N GLY A 129 0.74 -10.19 3.11
CA GLY A 129 0.54 -8.79 2.79
C GLY A 129 0.64 -8.48 1.29
N GLN A 130 1.60 -9.10 0.58
CA GLN A 130 1.66 -9.00 -0.89
C GLN A 130 0.40 -9.53 -1.56
N TYR A 131 -0.12 -10.67 -1.09
CA TYR A 131 -1.38 -11.22 -1.57
C TYR A 131 -2.53 -10.23 -1.38
N VAL A 132 -2.68 -9.67 -0.18
CA VAL A 132 -3.70 -8.66 0.14
C VAL A 132 -3.58 -7.47 -0.82
N VAL A 133 -2.38 -6.91 -1.00
CA VAL A 133 -2.17 -5.78 -1.90
C VAL A 133 -2.57 -6.13 -3.34
N TYR A 134 -2.09 -7.24 -3.89
CA TYR A 134 -2.43 -7.62 -5.26
C TYR A 134 -3.92 -7.91 -5.47
N THR A 135 -4.61 -8.45 -4.46
CA THR A 135 -6.07 -8.61 -4.51
C THR A 135 -6.76 -7.25 -4.51
N LEU A 136 -6.32 -6.29 -3.70
CA LEU A 136 -6.89 -4.94 -3.64
C LEU A 136 -6.62 -4.13 -4.92
N GLU A 137 -5.47 -4.31 -5.55
CA GLU A 137 -5.12 -3.68 -6.84
C GLU A 137 -5.82 -4.33 -8.04
N GLY A 138 -6.55 -5.44 -7.86
CA GLY A 138 -7.19 -6.15 -8.96
C GLY A 138 -6.19 -6.85 -9.90
N LEU A 139 -5.08 -7.37 -9.34
CA LEU A 139 -4.03 -8.08 -10.07
C LEU A 139 -4.09 -9.59 -9.77
N PRO A 140 -5.07 -10.34 -10.30
CA PRO A 140 -5.37 -11.72 -9.91
C PRO A 140 -4.21 -12.69 -10.17
N ASP A 141 -3.48 -12.53 -11.28
CA ASP A 141 -2.35 -13.40 -11.61
C ASP A 141 -1.22 -13.29 -10.58
N ARG A 142 -0.93 -12.06 -10.13
CA ARG A 142 0.08 -11.82 -9.10
C ARG A 142 -0.38 -12.31 -7.74
N ALA A 143 -1.64 -12.06 -7.39
CA ALA A 143 -2.24 -12.56 -6.16
C ALA A 143 -2.16 -14.10 -6.11
N LYS A 144 -2.56 -14.79 -7.18
CA LYS A 144 -2.49 -16.25 -7.29
C LYS A 144 -1.06 -16.77 -7.14
N SER A 145 -0.09 -16.16 -7.82
CA SER A 145 1.33 -16.54 -7.71
C SER A 145 1.84 -16.44 -6.27
N VAL A 146 1.50 -15.35 -5.56
CA VAL A 146 1.89 -15.18 -4.16
C VAL A 146 1.16 -16.15 -3.24
N LEU A 147 -0.13 -16.41 -3.47
CA LEU A 147 -0.90 -17.35 -2.68
C LEU A 147 -0.33 -18.76 -2.76
N LEU A 148 0.13 -19.19 -3.94
CA LEU A 148 0.82 -20.48 -4.12
C LEU A 148 2.11 -20.56 -3.30
N GLN A 149 2.87 -19.46 -3.20
CA GLN A 149 4.08 -19.40 -2.37
C GLN A 149 3.75 -19.37 -0.87
N LEU A 150 2.64 -18.75 -0.49
CA LEU A 150 2.16 -18.67 0.89
C LEU A 150 1.56 -20.00 1.38
N TRP A 151 0.97 -20.79 0.49
CA TRP A 151 0.19 -21.99 0.84
C TRP A 151 0.93 -23.00 1.74
N PRO A 152 2.22 -23.32 1.49
CA PRO A 152 2.99 -24.20 2.36
C PRO A 152 3.27 -23.58 3.75
N LEU A 153 3.21 -22.25 3.86
CA LEU A 153 3.49 -21.49 5.08
C LEU A 153 2.22 -21.04 5.83
N ARG A 154 1.02 -21.43 5.38
CA ARG A 154 -0.26 -20.96 5.96
C ARG A 154 -0.39 -21.22 7.48
N GLU A 155 0.12 -22.34 7.97
CA GLU A 155 0.11 -22.64 9.41
C GLU A 155 1.08 -21.76 10.18
N ARG A 156 2.24 -21.44 9.58
CA ARG A 156 3.21 -20.50 10.15
C ARG A 156 2.60 -19.10 10.22
N LEU A 157 1.89 -18.68 9.16
CA LEU A 157 1.15 -17.41 9.16
C LEU A 157 0.12 -17.40 10.29
N ALA A 158 -0.74 -18.42 10.42
CA ALA A 158 -1.79 -18.45 11.42
C ALA A 158 -1.26 -18.36 12.86
N ARG A 159 -0.09 -18.96 13.14
CA ARG A 159 0.59 -18.86 14.45
C ARG A 159 1.29 -17.51 14.65
N TYR A 160 1.83 -16.93 13.59
CA TYR A 160 2.58 -15.67 13.64
C TYR A 160 1.65 -14.45 13.72
N ASP A 161 0.58 -14.45 12.92
CA ASP A 161 -0.41 -13.38 12.83
C ASP A 161 -1.78 -13.93 12.39
N ARG A 162 -2.64 -14.20 13.38
CA ARG A 162 -3.97 -14.77 13.15
C ARG A 162 -4.87 -13.83 12.35
N GLN A 163 -4.77 -12.52 12.57
CA GLN A 163 -5.63 -11.54 11.89
C GLN A 163 -5.31 -11.49 10.40
N MET A 164 -4.03 -11.46 10.04
CA MET A 164 -3.61 -11.53 8.65
C MET A 164 -4.03 -12.85 7.99
N ALA A 165 -3.92 -13.99 8.70
CA ALA A 165 -4.39 -15.27 8.18
C ALA A 165 -5.90 -15.26 7.86
N VAL A 166 -6.71 -14.69 8.75
CA VAL A 166 -8.16 -14.53 8.52
C VAL A 166 -8.43 -13.60 7.35
N ARG A 167 -7.71 -12.47 7.24
CA ARG A 167 -7.85 -11.53 6.11
C ARG A 167 -7.56 -12.20 4.77
N VAL A 168 -6.49 -13.00 4.68
CA VAL A 168 -6.16 -13.79 3.47
C VAL A 168 -7.28 -14.76 3.13
N ALA A 169 -7.78 -15.52 4.12
CA ALA A 169 -8.85 -16.49 3.90
C ALA A 169 -10.13 -15.83 3.38
N GLN A 170 -10.54 -14.70 3.95
CA GLN A 170 -11.71 -13.95 3.51
C GLN A 170 -11.59 -13.46 2.07
N LEU A 171 -10.43 -12.89 1.70
CA LEU A 171 -10.16 -12.43 0.35
C LEU A 171 -10.12 -13.59 -0.66
N ALA A 172 -9.50 -14.71 -0.29
CA ALA A 172 -9.46 -15.91 -1.13
C ALA A 172 -10.87 -16.46 -1.41
N SER A 173 -11.69 -16.63 -0.37
CA SER A 173 -13.07 -17.11 -0.53
C SER A 173 -13.90 -16.19 -1.42
N ARG A 174 -13.77 -14.87 -1.25
CA ARG A 174 -14.47 -13.89 -2.09
C ARG A 174 -14.03 -13.99 -3.55
N SER A 175 -12.73 -14.12 -3.82
CA SER A 175 -12.23 -14.24 -5.19
C SER A 175 -12.76 -15.49 -5.90
N GLN A 176 -12.79 -16.63 -5.20
CA GLN A 176 -13.30 -17.87 -5.75
C GLN A 176 -14.81 -17.80 -6.06
N GLN A 177 -15.60 -17.21 -5.15
CA GLN A 177 -17.04 -17.03 -5.38
C GLN A 177 -17.33 -16.18 -6.61
N LEU A 178 -16.56 -15.12 -6.85
CA LEU A 178 -16.72 -14.27 -8.04
C LEU A 178 -16.38 -15.03 -9.32
N GLU A 179 -15.32 -15.84 -9.31
CA GLU A 179 -14.96 -16.68 -10.47
C GLU A 179 -16.03 -17.72 -10.78
N ASP A 180 -16.59 -18.37 -9.76
CA ASP A 180 -17.63 -19.39 -9.93
C ASP A 180 -18.94 -18.77 -10.44
N GLN A 181 -19.31 -17.59 -9.93
CA GLN A 181 -20.47 -16.84 -10.43
C GLN A 181 -20.30 -16.40 -11.89
N ALA A 182 -19.11 -15.93 -12.28
CA ALA A 182 -18.83 -15.51 -13.65
C ALA A 182 -18.98 -16.69 -14.64
N LYS A 183 -18.44 -17.86 -14.29
CA LYS A 183 -18.59 -19.08 -15.10
C LYS A 183 -20.04 -19.50 -15.24
N GLN A 184 -20.82 -19.41 -14.15
CA GLN A 184 -22.24 -19.75 -14.20
C GLN A 184 -23.01 -18.82 -15.14
N GLN A 185 -22.76 -17.51 -15.08
CA GLN A 185 -23.39 -16.53 -15.98
C GLN A 185 -23.03 -16.77 -17.45
N GLU A 186 -21.78 -17.12 -17.74
CA GLU A 186 -21.35 -17.45 -19.10
C GLU A 186 -22.03 -18.72 -19.62
N LEU A 187 -22.15 -19.75 -18.76
CA LEU A 187 -22.84 -20.99 -19.09
C LEU A 187 -24.33 -20.74 -19.36
N ASP A 188 -25.01 -19.99 -18.49
CA ASP A 188 -26.42 -19.66 -18.66
C ASP A 188 -26.64 -18.86 -19.97
N ALA A 189 -25.79 -17.87 -20.23
CA ALA A 189 -25.82 -17.08 -21.48
C ALA A 189 -25.49 -17.92 -22.73
N PHE A 190 -24.66 -18.96 -22.60
CA PHE A 190 -24.42 -19.91 -23.68
C PHE A 190 -25.66 -20.77 -23.94
N LEU A 191 -26.29 -21.30 -22.89
CA LEU A 191 -27.47 -22.15 -23.00
C LEU A 191 -28.66 -21.40 -23.62
N SER A 192 -28.99 -20.20 -23.15
CA SER A 192 -30.08 -19.40 -23.75
C SER A 192 -29.87 -19.14 -25.23
N ARG A 193 -28.64 -18.82 -25.66
CA ARG A 193 -28.32 -18.61 -27.08
C ARG A 193 -28.52 -19.83 -27.98
N HIS A 194 -28.38 -21.04 -27.45
CA HIS A 194 -28.44 -22.27 -28.25
C HIS A 194 -29.77 -22.99 -28.13
N VAL A 195 -30.47 -22.87 -27.00
CA VAL A 195 -31.81 -23.42 -26.82
C VAL A 195 -32.85 -22.62 -27.60
N ASP A 196 -32.80 -21.28 -27.57
CA ASP A 196 -33.76 -20.43 -28.29
C ASP A 196 -33.69 -20.56 -29.82
N ASN A 197 -32.53 -20.96 -30.35
CA ASN A 197 -32.32 -21.17 -31.80
C ASN A 197 -32.79 -22.55 -32.30
N GLN A 198 -33.18 -23.48 -31.42
CA GLN A 198 -33.67 -24.80 -31.80
C GLN A 198 -35.21 -24.90 -31.87
N GLU A 199 -35.93 -23.90 -31.37
CA GLU A 199 -37.41 -23.86 -31.40
C GLU A 199 -37.98 -23.02 -32.57
N ALA A 200 -37.11 -22.49 -33.44
CA ALA A 200 -37.49 -21.60 -34.55
C ALA A 200 -37.57 -22.30 -35.93
N ASP A 201 -37.34 -23.61 -36.01
CA ASP A 201 -37.47 -24.47 -37.22
C ASP A 201 -38.58 -25.51 -37.04
#